data_AF-A0A0F9GPG9-F1
#
_entry.id   AF-A0A0F9GPG9-F1
#
_cell.length_a   1.000
_cell.length_b   1.000
_cell.length_c   1.000
_cell.angle_alpha   90.00
_cell.angle_beta   90.00
_cell.angle_gamma   90.00
#
_symmetry.space_group_name_H-M   'P 1'
#
loop_
_entity.id
_entity.type
_entity.pdbx_description
1 polymer ?
#
loop_
_entity_poly.entity_id
_entity_poly.type
_entity_poly.pdbx_seq_one_letter_code
_entity_poly.pdbx_strand_id
1 'polypeptide(L)'
;SERVRYDRVFCGDLLEKAKRIITSYEPPPRAFNRRDYYECGWCDAKEICWGPSRQNMVLPIKQLSCRQCCHATPLINGSGARWSCKKHSFMVGETCEDHLCLPGLFSFAIPDGYVKDSEGAESIKFKNEDGTTWLHGNTKNCFSSRVLQVISKENLTNSLVVATKELFNAEVKSLGTSILDRYPKEDCETVWEGHEKKLSAAWRAAYDEDLLELEMIASSSFADYRVAELPGGRVVIVWCDGKAEIRKGKE
;
A
#
# COMPACT_ATOMS: atom_id res chain seq x y z
N SER A 1 44.09 -16.37 -0.64
CA SER A 1 43.51 -15.56 -1.72
C SER A 1 42.98 -16.50 -2.78
N GLU A 2 41.79 -16.24 -3.30
CA GLU A 2 41.25 -16.98 -4.44
C GLU A 2 41.85 -16.41 -5.74
N ARG A 3 42.35 -17.26 -6.63
CA ARG A 3 42.86 -16.86 -7.95
C ARG A 3 41.85 -17.30 -8.99
N VAL A 4 41.05 -16.36 -9.49
CA VAL A 4 40.06 -16.61 -10.54
C VAL A 4 40.70 -16.35 -11.91
N ARG A 5 40.56 -17.29 -12.85
CA ARG A 5 41.04 -17.13 -14.23
C ARG A 5 40.19 -16.06 -14.94
N TYR A 6 40.84 -15.06 -15.53
CA TYR A 6 40.14 -14.04 -16.31
C TYR A 6 39.54 -14.66 -17.58
N ASP A 7 38.22 -14.55 -17.71
CA ASP A 7 37.47 -14.87 -18.91
C ASP A 7 36.91 -13.58 -19.52
N ARG A 8 37.52 -13.17 -20.64
CA ARG A 8 37.17 -11.91 -21.31
C ARG A 8 35.74 -11.93 -21.86
N VAL A 9 35.26 -13.07 -22.35
CA VAL A 9 33.93 -13.20 -22.95
C VAL A 9 32.88 -13.07 -21.86
N PHE A 10 33.03 -13.84 -20.78
CA PHE A 10 32.13 -13.78 -19.64
C PHE A 10 32.08 -12.38 -19.01
N CYS A 11 33.23 -11.71 -18.89
CA CYS A 11 33.27 -10.32 -18.42
C CYS A 11 32.50 -9.36 -19.34
N GLY A 12 32.59 -9.54 -20.66
CA GLY A 12 31.82 -8.76 -21.63
C GLY A 12 30.32 -8.94 -21.45
N ASP A 13 29.86 -10.19 -21.31
CA ASP A 13 28.44 -10.51 -21.11
C ASP A 13 27.88 -9.90 -19.83
N LEU A 14 28.67 -9.91 -18.75
CA LEU A 14 28.29 -9.27 -17.49
C LEU A 14 28.17 -7.74 -17.62
N LEU A 15 29.06 -7.10 -18.37
CA LEU A 15 29.01 -5.65 -18.61
C LEU A 15 27.76 -5.28 -19.42
N GLU A 16 27.41 -6.05 -20.45
CA GLU A 16 26.20 -5.82 -21.24
C GLU A 16 24.93 -6.06 -20.42
N LYS A 17 24.91 -7.10 -19.57
CA LYS A 17 23.82 -7.32 -18.61
C LYS A 17 23.69 -6.16 -17.63
N ALA A 18 24.80 -5.68 -17.07
CA ALA A 18 24.80 -4.54 -16.16
C ALA A 18 24.26 -3.30 -16.84
N LYS A 19 24.74 -2.99 -18.06
CA LYS A 19 24.26 -1.88 -18.88
C LYS A 19 22.75 -1.94 -19.09
N ARG A 20 22.22 -3.10 -19.51
CA ARG A 20 20.77 -3.32 -19.69
C ARG A 20 19.97 -3.04 -18.42
N ILE A 21 20.47 -3.47 -17.26
CA ILE A 21 19.78 -3.26 -15.97
C ILE A 21 19.81 -1.79 -15.57
N ILE A 22 20.97 -1.13 -15.61
CA ILE A 22 21.10 0.26 -15.12
C ILE A 22 20.41 1.27 -16.03
N THR A 23 20.18 0.93 -17.30
CA THR A 23 19.45 1.78 -18.26
C THR A 23 17.98 1.39 -18.43
N SER A 24 17.46 0.42 -17.67
CA SER A 24 16.05 0.02 -17.78
C SER A 24 15.14 1.10 -17.22
N TYR A 25 14.15 1.52 -18.01
CA TYR A 25 13.09 2.46 -17.57
C TYR A 25 12.01 1.76 -16.75
N GLU A 26 11.86 0.46 -16.92
CA GLU A 26 10.83 -0.34 -16.29
C GLU A 26 11.43 -1.32 -15.28
N PRO A 27 10.67 -1.71 -14.24
CA PRO A 27 11.07 -2.82 -13.39
C PRO A 27 11.23 -4.09 -14.24
N PRO A 28 12.13 -5.01 -13.84
CA PRO A 28 12.30 -6.26 -14.56
C PRO A 28 11.00 -7.08 -14.56
N PRO A 29 10.77 -7.90 -15.59
CA PRO A 29 9.64 -8.82 -15.59
C PRO A 29 9.76 -9.81 -14.43
N ARG A 30 8.63 -10.41 -14.05
CA ARG A 30 8.61 -11.47 -13.03
C ARG A 30 9.56 -12.60 -13.43
N ALA A 31 10.39 -13.03 -12.48
CA ALA A 31 11.28 -14.16 -12.69
C ALA A 31 10.52 -15.50 -12.80
N PHE A 32 9.35 -15.60 -12.15
CA PHE A 32 8.56 -16.83 -12.06
C PHE A 32 7.08 -16.54 -12.25
N ASN A 33 6.32 -17.59 -12.60
CA ASN A 33 4.88 -17.53 -12.87
C ASN A 33 3.99 -17.86 -11.65
N ARG A 34 4.57 -18.24 -10.50
CA ARG A 34 3.83 -18.51 -9.27
C ARG A 34 4.43 -17.79 -8.06
N ARG A 35 3.56 -17.19 -7.23
CA ARG A 35 3.94 -16.45 -6.01
C ARG A 35 4.59 -17.33 -4.94
N ASP A 36 4.19 -18.59 -4.87
CA ASP A 36 4.63 -19.59 -3.90
C ASP A 36 5.87 -20.38 -4.35
N TYR A 37 6.47 -20.02 -5.50
CA TYR A 37 7.74 -20.61 -5.92
C TYR A 37 8.82 -20.39 -4.85
N TYR A 38 9.61 -21.41 -4.55
CA TYR A 38 10.48 -21.43 -3.37
C TYR A 38 11.45 -20.22 -3.33
N GLU A 39 11.99 -19.80 -4.48
CA GLU A 39 12.89 -18.62 -4.56
C GLU A 39 12.15 -17.29 -4.33
N CYS A 40 10.87 -17.21 -4.68
CA CYS A 40 10.04 -16.07 -4.28
C CYS A 40 9.83 -16.03 -2.77
N GLY A 41 9.98 -17.13 -2.05
CA GLY A 41 9.94 -17.18 -0.58
C GLY A 41 11.06 -16.38 0.10
N TRP A 42 12.20 -16.21 -0.56
CA TRP A 42 13.39 -15.52 -0.03
C TRP A 42 13.69 -14.18 -0.72
N CYS A 43 12.79 -13.71 -1.58
CA CYS A 43 12.99 -12.45 -2.32
C CYS A 43 12.45 -11.26 -1.52
N ASP A 44 13.32 -10.30 -1.17
CA ASP A 44 12.91 -9.07 -0.46
C ASP A 44 11.91 -8.21 -1.25
N ALA A 45 11.93 -8.32 -2.58
CA ALA A 45 11.03 -7.61 -3.48
C ALA A 45 9.71 -8.36 -3.74
N LYS A 46 9.41 -9.47 -3.04
CA LYS A 46 8.23 -10.30 -3.29
C LYS A 46 6.93 -9.49 -3.26
N GLU A 47 6.76 -8.64 -2.25
CA GLU A 47 5.52 -7.86 -2.09
C GLU A 47 5.40 -6.76 -3.15
N ILE A 48 6.51 -6.19 -3.64
CA ILE A 48 6.49 -5.24 -4.77
C ILE A 48 6.14 -5.98 -6.06
N CYS A 49 6.80 -7.12 -6.28
CA CYS A 49 6.62 -7.94 -7.48
C CYS A 49 5.17 -8.44 -7.55
N TRP A 50 4.71 -9.20 -6.55
CA TRP A 50 3.40 -9.86 -6.56
C TRP A 50 2.26 -8.99 -6.06
N GLY A 51 2.55 -7.85 -5.43
CA GLY A 51 1.60 -7.11 -4.62
C GLY A 51 1.58 -7.65 -3.18
N PRO A 52 1.12 -6.85 -2.21
CA PRO A 52 1.12 -7.26 -0.82
C PRO A 52 0.12 -8.39 -0.55
N SER A 53 0.49 -9.29 0.35
CA SER A 53 -0.30 -10.47 0.74
C SER A 53 -1.28 -10.20 1.88
N ARG A 54 -0.96 -9.21 2.74
CA ARG A 54 -1.73 -8.91 3.98
C ARG A 54 -1.98 -7.42 4.22
N GLN A 55 -1.28 -6.57 3.48
CA GLN A 55 -1.36 -5.13 3.64
C GLN A 55 -2.09 -4.60 2.43
N ASN A 56 -3.33 -4.16 2.63
CA ASN A 56 -4.15 -3.59 1.57
C ASN A 56 -3.61 -2.20 1.18
N MET A 57 -2.33 -2.07 0.81
CA MET A 57 -1.75 -0.85 0.25
C MET A 57 -1.46 -1.08 -1.24
N VAL A 58 -1.78 -0.10 -2.06
CA VAL A 58 -1.64 -0.23 -3.52
C VAL A 58 -0.16 -0.24 -3.93
N LEU A 59 0.68 0.55 -3.25
CA LEU A 59 2.09 0.72 -3.58
C LEU A 59 2.97 0.31 -2.37
N PRO A 60 3.47 -0.94 -2.32
CA PRO A 60 4.23 -1.48 -1.19
C PRO A 60 5.71 -1.05 -1.22
N ILE A 61 5.95 0.25 -1.41
CA ILE A 61 7.26 0.88 -1.39
C ILE A 61 7.37 1.65 -0.08
N LYS A 62 8.43 1.42 0.71
CA LYS A 62 8.62 2.09 2.01
C LYS A 62 9.01 3.57 1.85
N GLN A 63 9.90 3.85 0.91
CA GLN A 63 10.42 5.19 0.66
C GLN A 63 10.24 5.53 -0.82
N LEU A 64 9.46 6.58 -1.09
CA LEU A 64 9.30 7.08 -2.44
C LEU A 64 10.55 7.85 -2.88
N SER A 65 10.85 7.75 -4.17
CA SER A 65 11.88 8.53 -4.83
C SER A 65 11.50 8.77 -6.28
N CYS A 66 11.94 9.90 -6.85
CA CYS A 66 11.80 10.15 -8.29
C CYS A 66 12.42 9.06 -9.18
N ARG A 67 13.24 8.14 -8.66
CA ARG A 67 13.67 6.92 -9.37
C ARG A 67 12.52 5.99 -9.78
N GLN A 68 11.39 6.05 -9.09
CA GLN A 68 10.20 5.23 -9.33
C GLN A 68 9.20 5.94 -10.26
N CYS A 69 9.59 7.09 -10.83
CA CYS A 69 8.72 7.92 -11.66
C CYS A 69 8.85 7.57 -13.16
N CYS A 70 7.77 7.71 -13.92
CA CYS A 70 7.73 7.60 -15.38
C CYS A 70 8.61 8.64 -16.09
N HIS A 71 8.89 9.77 -15.45
CA HIS A 71 9.77 10.80 -16.00
C HIS A 71 11.25 10.54 -15.71
N ALA A 72 11.59 9.50 -14.94
CA ALA A 72 12.95 9.18 -14.57
C ALA A 72 13.69 8.55 -15.76
N THR A 73 14.79 9.17 -16.17
CA THR A 73 15.59 8.75 -17.31
C THR A 73 17.03 8.49 -16.90
N PRO A 74 17.60 7.32 -17.20
CA PRO A 74 19.03 7.07 -17.06
C PRO A 74 19.81 7.85 -18.14
N LEU A 75 20.82 8.60 -17.72
CA LEU A 75 21.77 9.28 -18.59
C LEU A 75 23.16 8.68 -18.36
N ILE A 76 23.74 8.11 -19.41
CA ILE A 76 25.13 7.66 -19.44
C ILE A 76 25.88 8.56 -20.41
N ASN A 77 26.95 9.20 -19.94
CA ASN A 77 27.83 10.04 -20.75
C ASN A 77 29.30 9.80 -20.38
N GLY A 78 30.22 10.48 -21.07
CA GLY A 78 31.67 10.33 -20.84
C GLY A 78 32.14 10.74 -19.44
N SER A 79 31.30 11.43 -18.65
CA SER A 79 31.61 11.86 -17.27
C SER A 79 30.89 11.03 -16.19
N GLY A 80 30.11 10.01 -16.57
CA GLY A 80 29.51 9.05 -15.63
C GLY A 80 28.09 8.62 -15.99
N ALA A 81 27.40 8.01 -15.01
CA ALA A 81 26.01 7.60 -15.11
C ALA A 81 25.20 8.29 -14.02
N ARG A 82 24.08 8.92 -14.39
CA ARG A 82 23.15 9.56 -13.47
C ARG A 82 21.71 9.36 -13.91
N TRP A 83 20.77 9.59 -13.00
CA TRP A 83 19.35 9.64 -13.32
C TRP A 83 18.86 11.09 -13.30
N SER A 84 18.04 11.46 -14.27
CA SER A 84 17.45 12.79 -14.39
C SER A 84 15.95 12.70 -14.62
N CYS A 85 15.20 13.68 -14.11
CA CYS A 85 13.80 13.85 -14.46
C CYS A 85 13.68 14.54 -15.83
N LYS A 86 13.08 13.87 -16.82
CA LYS A 86 12.85 14.45 -18.16
C LYS A 86 11.89 15.64 -18.13
N LYS A 87 10.96 15.68 -17.17
CA LYS A 87 9.97 16.75 -17.04
C LYS A 87 10.59 18.06 -16.52
N HIS A 88 11.42 17.98 -15.49
CA HIS A 88 12.02 19.17 -14.85
C HIS A 88 13.49 19.42 -15.22
N SER A 89 14.14 18.50 -15.93
CA SER A 89 15.57 18.57 -16.28
C SER A 89 16.54 18.64 -15.09
N PHE A 90 16.12 18.16 -13.91
CA PHE A 90 16.96 18.08 -12.69
C PHE A 90 17.39 16.65 -12.37
N MET A 91 18.42 16.50 -11.52
CA MET A 91 18.83 15.20 -10.98
C MET A 91 17.70 14.61 -10.14
N VAL A 92 17.42 13.32 -10.29
CA VAL A 92 16.41 12.67 -9.44
C VAL A 92 16.92 12.56 -8.01
N GLY A 93 16.03 12.81 -7.05
CA GLY A 93 16.27 12.64 -5.63
C GLY A 93 14.98 12.22 -4.94
N GLU A 94 14.49 13.07 -4.05
CA GLU A 94 13.15 12.96 -3.45
C GLU A 94 12.03 13.12 -4.50
N THR A 95 10.82 12.71 -4.15
CA THR A 95 9.65 12.84 -5.04
C THR A 95 9.30 14.30 -5.33
N CYS A 96 9.11 14.64 -6.61
CA CYS A 96 8.59 15.95 -7.01
C CYS A 96 7.05 15.98 -7.03
N GLU A 97 6.50 17.17 -7.24
CA GLU A 97 5.05 17.45 -7.32
C GLU A 97 4.38 16.86 -8.57
N ASP A 98 5.16 16.38 -9.55
CA ASP A 98 4.67 15.73 -10.77
C ASP A 98 4.91 14.21 -10.77
N HIS A 99 5.19 13.61 -9.61
CA HIS A 99 5.59 12.21 -9.52
C HIS A 99 4.48 11.24 -9.98
N LEU A 100 4.77 10.49 -11.05
CA LEU A 100 3.93 9.42 -11.58
C LEU A 100 4.66 8.07 -11.46
N CYS A 101 4.23 7.21 -10.54
CA CYS A 101 4.78 5.87 -10.36
C CYS A 101 4.78 5.06 -11.66
N LEU A 102 5.87 4.32 -11.88
CA LEU A 102 6.01 3.38 -13.00
C LEU A 102 4.84 2.38 -13.00
N PRO A 103 4.13 2.18 -14.12
CA PRO A 103 2.99 1.27 -14.20
C PRO A 103 3.33 -0.17 -13.77
N GLY A 104 4.55 -0.63 -14.06
CA GLY A 104 5.02 -1.97 -13.69
C GLY A 104 5.16 -2.21 -12.18
N LEU A 105 4.93 -1.20 -11.33
CA LEU A 105 4.86 -1.34 -9.87
C LEU A 105 3.49 -1.78 -9.37
N PHE A 106 2.46 -1.78 -10.23
CA PHE A 106 1.11 -2.21 -9.89
C PHE A 106 0.84 -3.60 -10.45
N SER A 107 0.70 -4.60 -9.57
CA SER A 107 0.49 -5.99 -9.99
C SER A 107 -0.95 -6.31 -10.40
N PHE A 108 -1.91 -5.46 -10.04
CA PHE A 108 -3.35 -5.70 -10.17
C PHE A 108 -4.05 -4.78 -11.19
N ALA A 109 -3.31 -3.87 -11.81
CA ALA A 109 -3.83 -2.87 -12.72
C ALA A 109 -2.86 -2.60 -13.87
N ILE A 110 -3.42 -2.28 -15.04
CA ILE A 110 -2.65 -1.91 -16.23
C ILE A 110 -2.95 -0.47 -16.64
N PRO A 111 -2.00 0.25 -17.27
CA PRO A 111 -2.27 1.58 -17.79
C PRO A 111 -3.28 1.47 -18.96
N ASP A 112 -4.33 2.30 -18.91
CA ASP A 112 -5.44 2.41 -19.87
C ASP A 112 -5.49 3.79 -20.54
N GLY A 113 -4.52 4.66 -20.24
CA GLY A 113 -4.39 5.96 -20.89
C GLY A 113 -3.51 6.94 -20.13
N TYR A 114 -3.05 7.97 -20.85
CA TYR A 114 -2.34 9.11 -20.26
C TYR A 114 -3.21 10.35 -20.46
N VAL A 115 -3.47 11.06 -19.37
CA VAL A 115 -4.30 12.26 -19.35
C VAL A 115 -3.40 13.46 -19.06
N LYS A 116 -3.63 14.55 -19.78
CA LYS A 116 -3.06 15.86 -19.48
C LYS A 116 -4.21 16.86 -19.41
N ASP A 117 -4.31 17.59 -18.31
CA ASP A 117 -5.33 18.62 -18.16
C ASP A 117 -4.96 19.93 -18.88
N SER A 118 -5.84 20.93 -18.81
CA SER A 118 -5.64 22.24 -19.42
C SER A 118 -4.46 23.03 -18.83
N GLU A 119 -4.04 22.70 -17.60
CA GLU A 119 -2.89 23.33 -16.93
C GLU A 119 -1.58 22.59 -17.23
N GLY A 120 -1.66 21.47 -17.97
CA GLY A 120 -0.50 20.68 -18.37
C GLY A 120 -0.07 19.64 -17.32
N ALA A 121 -0.85 19.45 -16.26
CA ALA A 121 -0.58 18.41 -15.28
C ALA A 121 -0.94 17.04 -15.84
N GLU A 122 -0.10 16.05 -15.54
CA GLU A 122 -0.14 14.72 -16.17
C GLU A 122 -0.66 13.68 -15.18
N SER A 123 -1.40 12.71 -15.70
CA SER A 123 -1.94 11.59 -14.92
C SER A 123 -2.03 10.33 -15.76
N ILE A 124 -2.03 9.18 -15.09
CA ILE A 124 -2.17 7.86 -15.74
C ILE A 124 -3.51 7.28 -15.33
N LYS A 125 -4.33 6.92 -16.31
CA LYS A 125 -5.53 6.13 -16.07
C LYS A 125 -5.14 4.67 -15.97
N PHE A 126 -5.55 4.02 -14.90
CA PHE A 126 -5.36 2.60 -14.69
C PHE A 126 -6.69 1.87 -14.78
N LYS A 127 -6.64 0.63 -15.27
CA LYS A 127 -7.75 -0.30 -15.33
C LYS A 127 -7.40 -1.56 -14.54
N ASN A 128 -8.27 -1.93 -13.61
CA ASN A 128 -8.19 -3.15 -12.83
C ASN A 128 -8.70 -4.36 -13.65
N GLU A 129 -8.42 -5.57 -13.17
CA GLU A 129 -8.88 -6.82 -13.80
C GLU A 129 -10.43 -6.92 -13.90
N ASP A 130 -11.14 -6.35 -12.93
CA ASP A 130 -12.61 -6.27 -12.92
C ASP A 130 -13.19 -5.19 -13.86
N GLY A 131 -12.34 -4.45 -14.56
CA GLY A 131 -12.71 -3.39 -15.49
C GLY A 131 -12.92 -2.02 -14.85
N THR A 132 -12.88 -1.90 -13.52
CA THR A 132 -12.94 -0.61 -12.84
C THR A 132 -11.70 0.23 -13.14
N THR A 133 -11.84 1.56 -13.10
CA THR A 133 -10.75 2.49 -13.47
C THR A 133 -10.53 3.56 -12.42
N TRP A 134 -9.28 4.01 -12.31
CA TRP A 134 -8.84 5.05 -11.38
C TRP A 134 -7.72 5.88 -12.01
N LEU A 135 -7.49 7.09 -11.49
CA LEU A 135 -6.45 8.00 -11.98
C LEU A 135 -5.31 8.13 -10.98
N HIS A 136 -4.08 8.00 -11.46
CA HIS A 136 -2.87 8.27 -10.71
C HIS A 136 -2.25 9.60 -11.14
N GLY A 137 -1.98 10.48 -10.20
CA GLY A 137 -1.46 11.82 -10.44
C GLY A 137 -1.60 12.71 -9.20
N ASN A 138 -1.09 13.93 -9.28
CA ASN A 138 -1.14 14.91 -8.18
C ASN A 138 -2.18 16.03 -8.43
N THR A 139 -3.10 15.81 -9.38
CA THR A 139 -4.19 16.73 -9.70
C THR A 139 -5.48 16.37 -8.97
N LYS A 140 -6.50 17.23 -9.10
CA LYS A 140 -7.84 16.95 -8.61
C LYS A 140 -8.36 15.62 -9.18
N ASN A 141 -9.03 14.83 -8.34
CA ASN A 141 -9.60 13.50 -8.68
C ASN A 141 -8.57 12.39 -8.95
N CYS A 142 -7.28 12.63 -8.70
CA CYS A 142 -6.24 11.61 -8.80
C CYS A 142 -5.81 11.09 -7.41
N PHE A 143 -5.22 9.89 -7.42
CA PHE A 143 -4.50 9.33 -6.29
C PHE A 143 -3.01 9.61 -6.45
N SER A 144 -2.44 10.39 -5.53
CA SER A 144 -1.00 10.69 -5.51
C SER A 144 -0.18 9.47 -5.14
N SER A 145 1.12 9.49 -5.44
CA SER A 145 2.02 8.38 -5.08
C SER A 145 2.05 8.11 -3.56
N ARG A 146 1.93 9.17 -2.76
CA ARG A 146 1.84 9.07 -1.29
C ARG A 146 0.53 8.43 -0.85
N VAL A 147 -0.59 8.80 -1.46
CA VAL A 147 -1.89 8.17 -1.19
C VAL A 147 -1.86 6.69 -1.55
N LEU A 148 -1.20 6.31 -2.66
CA LEU A 148 -1.07 4.90 -3.06
C LEU A 148 -0.26 4.05 -2.07
N GLN A 149 0.65 4.65 -1.28
CA GLN A 149 1.36 3.93 -0.21
C GLN A 149 0.48 3.56 0.98
N VAL A 150 -0.70 4.18 1.12
CA VAL A 150 -1.56 3.99 2.28
C VAL A 150 -2.94 3.44 1.93
N ILE A 151 -3.49 3.78 0.76
CA ILE A 151 -4.85 3.36 0.37
C ILE A 151 -4.90 1.92 -0.13
N SER A 152 -6.03 1.26 0.06
CA SER A 152 -6.30 -0.07 -0.49
C SER A 152 -6.84 -0.08 -1.90
N LYS A 153 -6.67 -1.23 -2.55
CA LYS A 153 -7.17 -1.48 -3.91
C LYS A 153 -8.68 -1.22 -3.99
N GLU A 154 -9.44 -1.68 -3.02
CA GLU A 154 -10.90 -1.55 -2.98
C GLU A 154 -11.34 -0.08 -2.87
N ASN A 155 -10.53 0.74 -2.20
CA ASN A 155 -10.80 2.15 -1.99
C ASN A 155 -10.42 3.04 -3.17
N LEU A 156 -9.68 2.53 -4.16
CA LEU A 156 -9.43 3.27 -5.41
C LEU A 156 -10.70 3.51 -6.22
N THR A 157 -11.69 2.64 -6.05
CA THR A 157 -12.94 2.63 -6.84
C THR A 157 -14.18 2.66 -5.96
N ASN A 158 -14.01 2.82 -4.64
CA ASN A 158 -15.11 3.00 -3.71
C ASN A 158 -15.81 4.34 -3.99
N SER A 159 -17.13 4.30 -4.23
CA SER A 159 -17.92 5.47 -4.63
C SER A 159 -17.89 6.60 -3.59
N LEU A 160 -17.89 6.28 -2.30
CA LEU A 160 -17.81 7.27 -1.23
C LEU A 160 -16.43 7.93 -1.21
N VAL A 161 -15.35 7.17 -1.34
CA VAL A 161 -13.98 7.71 -1.37
C VAL A 161 -13.80 8.62 -2.58
N VAL A 162 -14.22 8.15 -3.77
CA VAL A 162 -14.14 8.91 -5.02
C VAL A 162 -14.97 10.19 -4.92
N ALA A 163 -16.25 10.11 -4.52
CA ALA A 163 -17.11 11.28 -4.36
C ALA A 163 -16.54 12.27 -3.32
N THR A 164 -15.98 11.78 -2.22
CA THR A 164 -15.37 12.63 -1.19
C THR A 164 -14.15 13.39 -1.73
N LYS A 165 -13.30 12.72 -2.53
CA LYS A 165 -12.17 13.39 -3.20
C LYS A 165 -12.65 14.44 -4.20
N GLU A 166 -13.69 14.13 -4.98
CA GLU A 166 -14.25 15.03 -5.98
C GLU A 166 -14.90 16.28 -5.38
N LEU A 167 -15.72 16.10 -4.34
CA LEU A 167 -16.50 17.16 -3.70
C LEU A 167 -15.66 18.03 -2.78
N PHE A 168 -14.77 17.43 -1.99
CA PHE A 168 -14.07 18.13 -0.90
C PHE A 168 -12.58 18.30 -1.12
N ASN A 169 -12.04 17.85 -2.26
CA ASN A 169 -10.59 17.81 -2.52
C ASN A 169 -9.81 17.09 -1.40
N ALA A 170 -10.42 16.05 -0.83
CA ALA A 170 -9.88 15.34 0.32
C ALA A 170 -8.64 14.49 -0.04
N GLU A 171 -7.76 14.29 0.95
CA GLU A 171 -6.58 13.44 0.85
C GLU A 171 -6.63 12.30 1.88
N VAL A 172 -6.38 11.07 1.43
CA VAL A 172 -6.27 9.90 2.30
C VAL A 172 -4.87 9.90 2.92
N LYS A 173 -4.78 10.18 4.22
CA LYS A 173 -3.49 10.25 4.95
C LYS A 173 -3.05 8.92 5.54
N SER A 174 -3.99 8.05 5.86
CA SER A 174 -3.74 6.76 6.49
C SER A 174 -4.93 5.85 6.26
N LEU A 175 -4.65 4.55 6.12
CA LEU A 175 -5.64 3.50 6.18
C LEU A 175 -5.42 2.76 7.50
N GLY A 176 -6.37 2.87 8.42
CA GLY A 176 -6.39 1.96 9.56
C GLY A 176 -7.23 0.75 9.16
N THR A 177 -6.62 -0.42 9.13
CA THR A 177 -7.40 -1.67 9.13
C THR A 177 -8.02 -1.79 10.51
N SER A 178 -9.34 -1.85 10.59
CA SER A 178 -9.97 -1.96 11.88
C SER A 178 -9.84 -3.39 12.38
N ILE A 179 -9.62 -3.56 13.67
CA ILE A 179 -9.83 -4.87 14.30
C ILE A 179 -11.25 -5.36 14.03
N LEU A 180 -12.22 -4.44 13.89
CA LEU A 180 -13.61 -4.77 13.56
C LEU A 180 -13.76 -5.48 12.21
N ASP A 181 -12.83 -5.28 11.28
CA ASP A 181 -12.87 -5.98 9.98
C ASP A 181 -12.70 -7.50 10.17
N ARG A 182 -12.06 -7.92 11.27
CA ARG A 182 -11.94 -9.34 11.68
C ARG A 182 -13.12 -9.83 12.53
N TYR A 183 -13.92 -8.91 13.05
CA TYR A 183 -15.07 -9.17 13.93
C TYR A 183 -16.33 -8.45 13.42
N PRO A 184 -16.76 -8.73 12.16
CA PRO A 184 -17.97 -8.13 11.62
C PRO A 184 -19.17 -8.58 12.45
N LYS A 185 -20.20 -7.72 12.54
CA LYS A 185 -21.31 -7.93 13.49
C LYS A 185 -22.12 -9.20 13.14
N GLU A 186 -22.24 -9.51 11.86
CA GLU A 186 -22.87 -10.71 11.32
C GLU A 186 -22.19 -12.02 11.76
N ASP A 187 -20.86 -12.04 11.86
CA ASP A 187 -20.07 -13.23 12.21
C ASP A 187 -19.73 -13.29 13.71
N CYS A 188 -20.23 -12.32 14.49
CA CYS A 188 -20.01 -12.26 15.92
C CYS A 188 -21.31 -12.43 16.70
N GLU A 189 -21.19 -12.96 17.91
CA GLU A 189 -22.19 -12.82 18.95
C GLU A 189 -21.95 -11.49 19.69
N THR A 190 -22.99 -10.67 19.80
CA THR A 190 -22.97 -9.52 20.69
C THR A 190 -23.26 -9.97 22.12
N VAL A 191 -22.22 -10.05 22.94
CA VAL A 191 -22.30 -10.48 24.34
C VAL A 191 -22.92 -9.38 25.20
N TRP A 192 -22.61 -8.12 24.89
CA TRP A 192 -23.15 -6.98 25.62
C TRP A 192 -23.10 -5.69 24.78
N GLU A 193 -24.09 -4.82 24.97
CA GLU A 193 -24.12 -3.43 24.48
C GLU A 193 -24.56 -2.49 25.61
N GLY A 194 -23.94 -1.33 25.71
CA GLY A 194 -24.32 -0.31 26.69
C GLY A 194 -23.41 0.92 26.66
N HIS A 195 -23.24 1.57 27.80
CA HIS A 195 -22.37 2.75 27.92
C HIS A 195 -20.99 2.34 28.42
N GLU A 196 -19.90 2.91 27.89
CA GLU A 196 -18.50 2.60 28.24
C GLU A 196 -18.20 2.54 29.75
N LYS A 197 -18.88 3.33 30.58
CA LYS A 197 -18.70 3.32 32.04
C LYS A 197 -19.11 2.00 32.71
N LYS A 198 -19.93 1.19 32.04
CA LYS A 198 -20.40 -0.12 32.51
C LYS A 198 -19.62 -1.28 31.89
N LEU A 199 -18.66 -0.99 31.01
CA LEU A 199 -17.97 -1.98 30.20
C LEU A 199 -17.17 -2.98 31.05
N SER A 200 -16.36 -2.52 32.01
CA SER A 200 -15.59 -3.41 32.89
C SER A 200 -16.49 -4.30 33.75
N ALA A 201 -17.61 -3.75 34.23
CA ALA A 201 -18.59 -4.52 35.00
C ALA A 201 -19.31 -5.57 34.12
N ALA A 202 -19.67 -5.21 32.89
CA ALA A 202 -20.27 -6.12 31.92
C ALA A 202 -19.30 -7.24 31.52
N TRP A 203 -18.01 -6.92 31.32
CA TRP A 203 -16.97 -7.91 31.05
C TRP A 203 -16.84 -8.91 32.20
N ARG A 204 -16.73 -8.42 33.43
CA ARG A 204 -16.64 -9.27 34.62
C ARG A 204 -17.88 -10.14 34.80
N ALA A 205 -19.07 -9.62 34.50
CA ALA A 205 -20.31 -10.41 34.53
C ALA A 205 -20.36 -11.51 33.46
N ALA A 206 -19.78 -11.27 32.28
CA ALA A 206 -19.80 -12.23 31.17
C ALA A 206 -18.72 -13.32 31.29
N TYR A 207 -17.53 -12.99 31.81
CA TYR A 207 -16.36 -13.86 31.76
C TYR A 207 -15.69 -14.13 33.11
N ASP A 208 -16.12 -13.50 34.20
CA ASP A 208 -15.47 -13.55 35.52
C ASP A 208 -13.98 -13.13 35.51
N GLU A 209 -13.62 -12.26 34.57
CA GLU A 209 -12.28 -11.72 34.38
C GLU A 209 -12.25 -10.22 34.71
N ASP A 210 -11.07 -9.68 35.06
CA ASP A 210 -10.86 -8.23 35.08
C ASP A 210 -10.35 -7.75 33.72
N LEU A 211 -11.17 -6.96 33.03
CA LEU A 211 -10.85 -6.43 31.71
C LEU A 211 -9.53 -5.64 31.69
N LEU A 212 -9.21 -4.92 32.78
CA LEU A 212 -8.04 -4.04 32.83
C LEU A 212 -6.72 -4.79 33.03
N GLU A 213 -6.79 -6.04 33.49
CA GLU A 213 -5.63 -6.91 33.73
C GLU A 213 -5.31 -7.83 32.54
N LEU A 214 -6.15 -7.81 31.49
CA LEU A 214 -5.94 -8.63 30.30
C LEU A 214 -4.90 -8.01 29.37
N GLU A 215 -4.00 -8.85 28.87
CA GLU A 215 -3.12 -8.47 27.76
C GLU A 215 -3.92 -8.41 26.45
N MET A 216 -3.92 -7.23 25.83
CA MET A 216 -4.51 -7.03 24.51
C MET A 216 -3.65 -7.70 23.44
N ILE A 217 -4.28 -8.47 22.55
CA ILE A 217 -3.62 -9.03 21.37
C ILE A 217 -3.30 -7.90 20.38
N ALA A 218 -4.26 -7.00 20.18
CA ALA A 218 -4.13 -5.84 19.32
C ALA A 218 -5.09 -4.73 19.77
N SER A 219 -4.78 -3.48 19.42
CA SER A 219 -5.72 -2.35 19.56
C SER A 219 -5.64 -1.41 18.35
N SER A 220 -6.78 -0.79 18.02
CA SER A 220 -6.87 0.26 17.00
C SER A 220 -7.71 1.42 17.53
N SER A 221 -7.35 2.64 17.14
CA SER A 221 -8.08 3.87 17.49
C SER A 221 -8.39 4.67 16.24
N PHE A 222 -9.65 5.03 16.08
CA PHE A 222 -10.18 5.84 15.00
C PHE A 222 -10.92 7.05 15.57
N ALA A 223 -11.33 7.98 14.71
CA ALA A 223 -12.11 9.15 15.13
C ALA A 223 -13.45 8.73 15.77
N ASP A 224 -14.08 7.69 15.24
CA ASP A 224 -15.43 7.29 15.63
C ASP A 224 -15.47 6.24 16.74
N TYR A 225 -14.37 5.50 16.96
CA TYR A 225 -14.31 4.45 17.98
C TYR A 225 -12.88 4.02 18.31
N ARG A 226 -12.75 3.33 19.44
CA ARG A 226 -11.57 2.60 19.89
C ARG A 226 -11.93 1.13 20.01
N VAL A 227 -11.02 0.25 19.65
CA VAL A 227 -11.25 -1.21 19.67
C VAL A 227 -10.02 -1.95 20.18
N ALA A 228 -10.24 -2.97 21.00
CA ALA A 228 -9.22 -3.88 21.50
C ALA A 228 -9.62 -5.34 21.30
N GLU A 229 -8.71 -6.13 20.73
CA GLU A 229 -8.82 -7.59 20.63
C GLU A 229 -8.20 -8.25 21.86
N LEU A 230 -8.95 -9.20 22.42
CA LEU A 230 -8.61 -9.93 23.63
C LEU A 230 -8.56 -11.44 23.35
N PRO A 231 -7.83 -12.22 24.16
CA PRO A 231 -7.75 -13.67 24.01
C PRO A 231 -9.13 -14.34 23.91
N GLY A 232 -9.22 -15.44 23.17
CA GLY A 232 -10.48 -16.19 23.02
C GLY A 232 -11.44 -15.63 21.97
N GLY A 233 -10.93 -14.87 20.99
CA GLY A 233 -11.75 -14.32 19.90
C GLY A 233 -12.75 -13.26 20.38
N ARG A 234 -12.36 -12.45 21.37
CA ARG A 234 -13.22 -11.45 22.00
C ARG A 234 -12.73 -10.06 21.62
N VAL A 235 -13.67 -9.15 21.42
CA VAL A 235 -13.36 -7.76 21.08
C VAL A 235 -14.22 -6.81 21.90
N VAL A 236 -13.59 -5.73 22.35
CA VAL A 236 -14.22 -4.64 23.08
C VAL A 236 -14.13 -3.38 22.24
N ILE A 237 -15.27 -2.70 22.10
CA ILE A 237 -15.41 -1.56 21.20
C ILE A 237 -16.04 -0.42 21.99
N VAL A 238 -15.45 0.77 21.89
CA VAL A 238 -15.92 1.98 22.54
C VAL A 238 -16.09 3.08 21.49
N TRP A 239 -17.33 3.46 21.25
CA TRP A 239 -17.72 4.49 20.29
C TRP A 239 -17.49 5.89 20.86
N CYS A 240 -17.29 6.87 19.98
CA CYS A 240 -17.05 8.27 20.36
C CYS A 240 -18.26 8.92 21.07
N ASP A 241 -19.46 8.38 20.88
CA ASP A 241 -20.70 8.82 21.56
C ASP A 241 -20.87 8.22 22.97
N GLY A 242 -19.88 7.46 23.46
CA GLY A 242 -19.88 6.84 24.78
C GLY A 242 -20.57 5.48 24.84
N LYS A 243 -21.12 4.97 23.72
CA LYS A 243 -21.57 3.58 23.64
C LYS A 243 -20.38 2.64 23.63
N ALA A 244 -20.59 1.42 24.12
CA ALA A 244 -19.62 0.35 24.09
C ALA A 244 -20.31 -0.99 23.84
N GLU A 245 -19.55 -1.92 23.27
CA GLU A 245 -20.01 -3.26 22.98
C GLU A 245 -18.90 -4.29 23.22
N ILE A 246 -19.32 -5.50 23.59
CA ILE A 246 -18.47 -6.69 23.69
C ILE A 246 -18.98 -7.66 22.62
N ARG A 247 -18.09 -8.06 21.72
CA ARG A 247 -18.39 -9.12 20.74
C ARG A 247 -17.47 -10.31 20.94
N LYS A 248 -17.97 -11.48 20.57
CA LYS A 248 -17.20 -12.73 20.49
C LYS A 248 -17.37 -13.32 19.09
N GLY A 249 -16.28 -13.71 18.44
CA GLY A 249 -16.35 -14.41 17.16
C GLY A 249 -17.13 -15.72 17.31
N LYS A 250 -18.03 -16.02 16.37
CA LYS A 250 -18.68 -17.33 16.31
C LYS A 250 -17.65 -18.37 15.89
N GLU A 251 -17.64 -19.52 16.56
CA GLU A 251 -16.83 -20.68 16.17
C GLU A 251 -17.30 -21.29 14.84
#